data_AF-A0A174CA01-F1
#
_entry.id   AF-A0A174CA01-F1
#
_cell.length_a   1.000
_cell.length_b   1.000
_cell.length_c   1.000
_cell.angle_alpha   90.00
_cell.angle_beta   90.00
_cell.angle_gamma   90.00
#
_symmetry.space_group_name_H-M   'P 1'
#
loop_
_entity.id
_entity.type
_entity.pdbx_description
1 polymer ?
#
loop_
_entity_poly.entity_id
_entity_poly.type
_entity_poly.pdbx_seq_one_letter_code
_entity_poly.pdbx_strand_id
1 'polypeptide(L)'
;MKEKWSRYKVALMAAGLVSCMTAALGAGIGWSNSMAEKDVVKAASKEVEENLMEGEITYSPGWKDTDLYRDHVEDADLGKKTCEKFGKDFETLTMGEVTREMTNYEEALWLLKNIGDCPLYAKHAEKKADGTTQWSLEAYIGDIYAFTGAEKVIEQFCREKSINGDTAVVSNLSEEDLIEIGIRAYNTSDHPK
;
A
#
# COMPACT_ATOMS: atom_id res chain seq x y z
N MET A 1 -16.00 15.41 -4.58
CA MET A 1 -15.20 14.27 -5.07
C MET A 1 -13.73 14.62 -5.34
N LYS A 2 -13.40 15.68 -6.09
CA LYS A 2 -11.99 16.10 -6.32
C LYS A 2 -11.24 16.54 -5.05
N GLU A 3 -11.89 17.23 -4.12
CA GLU A 3 -11.23 17.71 -2.89
C GLU A 3 -10.95 16.61 -1.86
N LYS A 4 -11.82 15.60 -1.73
CA LYS A 4 -11.55 14.44 -0.88
C LYS A 4 -10.34 13.66 -1.41
N TRP A 5 -10.26 13.48 -2.74
CA TRP A 5 -9.13 12.81 -3.41
C TRP A 5 -7.79 13.54 -3.24
N SER A 6 -7.80 14.87 -3.12
CA SER A 6 -6.60 15.67 -2.83
C SER A 6 -6.06 15.44 -1.42
N ARG A 7 -6.90 15.24 -0.41
CA ARG A 7 -6.46 15.11 0.98
C ARG A 7 -5.86 13.73 1.27
N TYR A 8 -6.44 12.67 0.73
CA TYR A 8 -5.93 11.30 0.92
C TYR A 8 -4.59 11.06 0.21
N LYS A 9 -4.38 11.62 -0.99
CA LYS A 9 -3.07 11.58 -1.67
C LYS A 9 -1.99 12.37 -0.91
N VAL A 10 -2.35 13.50 -0.30
CA VAL A 10 -1.39 14.30 0.49
C VAL A 10 -0.98 13.57 1.76
N ALA A 11 -1.90 12.86 2.43
CA ALA A 11 -1.58 12.06 3.62
C ALA A 11 -0.68 10.85 3.30
N LEU A 12 -0.96 10.11 2.22
CA LEU A 12 -0.13 8.99 1.76
C LEU A 12 1.24 9.42 1.22
N MET A 13 1.31 10.52 0.46
CA MET A 13 2.58 11.05 -0.02
C MET A 13 3.44 11.63 1.12
N ALA A 14 2.84 12.21 2.16
CA ALA A 14 3.58 12.73 3.30
C ALA A 14 4.27 11.60 4.10
N ALA A 15 3.59 10.47 4.30
CA ALA A 15 4.18 9.30 4.96
C ALA A 15 5.29 8.64 4.12
N GLY A 16 5.11 8.54 2.79
CA GLY A 16 6.13 8.00 1.88
C GLY A 16 7.34 8.93 1.64
N LEU A 17 7.16 10.25 1.71
CA LEU A 17 8.28 11.20 1.59
C LEU A 17 9.18 11.23 2.83
N VAL A 18 8.65 10.92 4.02
CA VAL A 18 9.43 10.90 5.26
C VAL A 18 10.40 9.72 5.30
N SER A 19 10.05 8.56 4.73
CA SER A 19 10.97 7.41 4.67
C SER A 19 12.05 7.55 3.58
N CYS A 20 11.77 8.25 2.47
CA CYS A 20 12.75 8.46 1.40
C CYS A 20 13.76 9.58 1.67
N MET A 21 13.43 10.60 2.48
CA MET A 21 14.37 11.70 2.74
C MET A 21 15.54 11.31 3.64
N THR A 22 15.39 10.30 4.50
CA THR A 22 16.47 9.85 5.40
C THR A 22 17.56 9.06 4.67
N ALA A 23 17.25 8.46 3.51
CA ALA A 23 18.20 7.65 2.74
C ALA A 23 18.92 8.40 1.61
N ALA A 24 18.38 9.53 1.12
CA ALA A 24 18.90 10.22 -0.07
C ALA A 24 19.99 11.28 0.20
N LEU A 25 20.27 11.66 1.46
CA LEU A 25 21.27 12.70 1.77
C LEU A 25 22.71 12.17 1.96
N GLY A 26 22.93 10.85 1.83
CA GLY A 26 24.22 10.21 2.12
C GLY A 26 25.24 10.14 0.98
N ALA A 27 24.87 10.37 -0.29
CA ALA A 27 25.81 10.19 -1.39
C ALA A 27 25.57 11.16 -2.56
N GLY A 28 26.36 12.24 -2.60
CA GLY A 28 26.73 12.94 -3.83
C GLY A 28 26.09 14.31 -4.07
N ILE A 29 26.68 15.37 -3.49
CA ILE A 29 26.55 16.73 -4.04
C ILE A 29 27.94 17.21 -4.44
N GLY A 30 28.22 17.17 -5.75
CA GLY A 30 29.16 18.08 -6.39
C GLY A 30 28.50 19.47 -6.51
N TRP A 31 29.25 20.50 -6.12
CA TRP A 31 28.88 21.91 -5.94
C TRP A 31 27.97 22.59 -7.01
N SER A 32 26.98 23.37 -6.53
CA SER A 32 26.91 24.85 -6.69
C SER A 32 25.67 25.45 -5.97
N ASN A 33 25.87 26.58 -5.27
CA ASN A 33 24.94 27.46 -4.50
C ASN A 33 24.45 26.99 -3.11
N SER A 34 25.25 27.26 -2.07
CA SER A 34 25.23 26.54 -0.78
C SER A 34 24.80 27.28 0.51
N MET A 35 23.96 28.32 0.49
CA MET A 35 23.47 28.90 1.77
C MET A 35 21.96 29.08 1.87
N ALA A 36 21.28 29.65 0.86
CA ALA A 36 19.83 29.86 0.91
C ALA A 36 19.04 28.54 1.00
N GLU A 37 19.45 27.51 0.25
CA GLU A 37 18.83 26.19 0.34
C GLU A 37 19.13 25.49 1.67
N LYS A 38 20.32 25.70 2.26
CA LYS A 38 20.64 25.09 3.56
C LYS A 38 19.81 25.68 4.69
N ASP A 39 19.57 26.98 4.68
CA ASP A 39 18.76 27.63 5.72
C ASP A 39 17.27 27.34 5.53
N VAL A 40 16.77 27.25 4.29
CA VAL A 40 15.38 26.86 3.99
C VAL A 40 15.13 25.39 4.32
N VAL A 41 16.06 24.50 3.97
CA VAL A 41 15.97 23.07 4.32
C VAL A 41 16.09 22.86 5.82
N LYS A 42 16.96 23.61 6.50
CA LYS A 42 17.13 23.52 7.96
C LYS A 42 15.95 24.11 8.73
N ALA A 43 15.33 25.16 8.21
CA ALA A 43 14.10 25.72 8.78
C ALA A 43 12.91 24.77 8.55
N ALA A 44 12.77 24.20 7.35
CA ALA A 44 11.73 23.23 7.04
C ALA A 44 11.92 21.92 7.83
N SER A 45 13.15 21.43 7.99
CA SER A 45 13.42 20.24 8.80
C SER A 45 13.19 20.49 10.28
N LYS A 46 13.47 21.71 10.77
CA LYS A 46 13.20 22.09 12.16
C LYS A 46 11.71 22.29 12.45
N GLU A 47 10.95 22.90 11.53
CA GLU A 47 9.48 22.96 11.65
C GLU A 47 8.85 21.57 11.58
N VAL A 48 9.40 20.65 10.78
CA VAL A 48 8.92 19.28 10.70
C VAL A 48 9.32 18.46 11.94
N GLU A 49 10.54 18.60 12.46
CA GLU A 49 10.96 17.99 13.74
C GLU A 49 10.16 18.53 14.93
N GLU A 50 9.94 19.84 15.02
CA GLU A 50 9.16 20.45 16.10
C GLU A 50 7.68 20.04 16.03
N ASN A 51 7.11 19.79 14.85
CA ASN A 51 5.76 19.23 14.70
C ASN A 51 5.69 17.69 14.88
N LEU A 52 6.81 16.97 14.78
CA LEU A 52 6.88 15.51 15.00
C LEU A 52 7.16 15.14 16.46
N MET A 53 7.68 16.07 17.27
CA MET A 53 8.03 15.81 18.68
C MET A 53 6.87 16.03 19.67
N GLU A 54 5.71 16.49 19.21
CA GLU A 54 4.50 16.58 20.04
C GLU A 54 3.42 15.62 19.53
N GLY A 55 3.51 14.36 19.97
CA GLY A 55 2.44 13.39 19.87
C GLY A 55 2.79 12.19 19.00
N GLU A 56 2.70 11.01 19.61
CA GLU A 56 2.60 9.73 18.91
C GLU A 56 1.60 9.89 17.74
N ILE A 57 2.06 9.82 16.48
CA ILE A 57 1.15 9.81 15.33
C ILE A 57 0.36 8.50 15.41
N THR A 58 -0.77 8.53 16.11
CA THR A 58 -1.72 7.43 16.10
C THR A 58 -2.42 7.51 14.75
N TYR A 59 -2.17 6.54 13.88
CA TYR A 59 -2.99 6.34 12.69
C TYR A 59 -4.42 6.07 13.18
N SER A 60 -5.28 7.07 13.08
CA SER A 60 -6.72 6.90 13.28
C SER A 60 -7.31 6.63 11.90
N PRO A 61 -7.88 5.43 11.67
CA PRO A 61 -8.64 5.18 10.47
C PRO A 61 -9.73 6.26 10.35
N GLY A 62 -10.05 6.71 9.13
CA GLY A 62 -11.00 7.81 8.89
C GLY A 62 -12.46 7.51 9.24
N TRP A 63 -12.72 6.43 9.99
CA TRP A 63 -14.01 5.86 10.32
C TRP A 63 -14.09 5.51 11.81
N LYS A 64 -15.30 5.51 12.34
CA LYS A 64 -15.61 5.07 13.71
C LYS A 64 -16.03 3.61 13.69
N ASP A 65 -15.82 2.91 14.81
CA ASP A 65 -16.24 1.52 14.97
C ASP A 65 -17.75 1.31 14.73
N THR A 66 -18.56 2.33 15.01
CA THR A 66 -20.02 2.32 14.80
C THR A 66 -20.45 2.58 13.36
N ASP A 67 -19.54 3.01 12.48
CA ASP A 67 -19.88 3.29 11.09
C ASP A 67 -20.17 1.97 10.35
N LEU A 68 -21.04 2.03 9.34
CA LEU A 68 -21.36 0.85 8.55
C LEU A 68 -20.23 0.54 7.56
N TYR A 69 -19.85 -0.72 7.49
CA TYR A 69 -18.81 -1.20 6.57
C TYR A 69 -19.11 -0.85 5.11
N ARG A 70 -20.37 -0.99 4.68
CA ARG A 70 -20.81 -0.67 3.31
C ARG A 70 -20.56 0.79 2.89
N ASP A 71 -20.41 1.71 3.85
CA ASP A 71 -20.18 3.13 3.55
C ASP A 71 -18.69 3.43 3.29
N HIS A 72 -17.81 2.47 3.60
CA HIS A 72 -16.34 2.59 3.49
C HIS A 72 -15.72 1.63 2.48
N VAL A 73 -16.47 0.67 1.93
CA VAL A 73 -15.99 -0.17 0.80
C VAL A 73 -16.00 0.62 -0.51
N GLU A 74 -14.92 0.49 -1.27
CA GLU A 74 -14.84 1.10 -2.62
C GLU A 74 -15.67 0.32 -3.64
N ASP A 75 -15.81 -0.99 -3.43
CA ASP A 75 -16.49 -1.92 -4.32
C ASP A 75 -17.50 -2.76 -3.55
N ALA A 76 -18.77 -2.37 -3.65
CA ALA A 76 -19.86 -3.02 -2.92
C ALA A 76 -20.03 -4.51 -3.29
N ASP A 77 -19.66 -4.93 -4.49
CA ASP A 77 -19.75 -6.34 -4.88
C ASP A 77 -18.66 -7.17 -4.20
N LEU A 78 -17.45 -6.62 -4.04
CA LEU A 78 -16.40 -7.27 -3.27
C LEU A 78 -16.74 -7.30 -1.78
N GLY A 79 -17.24 -6.18 -1.24
CA GLY A 79 -17.69 -6.12 0.16
C GLY A 79 -18.79 -7.14 0.49
N LYS A 80 -19.73 -7.37 -0.43
CA LYS A 80 -20.76 -8.42 -0.30
C LYS A 80 -20.16 -9.82 -0.31
N LYS A 81 -19.23 -10.12 -1.23
CA LYS A 81 -18.53 -11.42 -1.28
C LYS A 81 -17.74 -11.68 0.00
N THR A 82 -17.06 -10.67 0.53
CA THR A 82 -16.38 -10.75 1.82
C THR A 82 -17.38 -11.07 2.94
N CYS A 83 -18.49 -10.33 3.03
CA CYS A 83 -19.50 -10.61 4.05
C CYS A 83 -20.08 -12.03 3.94
N GLU A 84 -20.37 -12.50 2.72
CA GLU A 84 -20.84 -13.87 2.46
C GLU A 84 -19.85 -14.92 2.96
N LYS A 85 -18.55 -14.78 2.64
CA LYS A 85 -17.50 -15.72 3.06
C LYS A 85 -17.40 -15.84 4.59
N PHE A 86 -17.58 -14.74 5.31
CA PHE A 86 -17.43 -14.68 6.77
C PHE A 86 -18.76 -14.75 7.54
N GLY A 87 -19.88 -15.04 6.85
CA GLY A 87 -21.20 -15.14 7.49
C GLY A 87 -21.68 -13.84 8.13
N LYS A 88 -21.31 -12.69 7.55
CA LYS A 88 -21.70 -11.35 7.98
C LYS A 88 -22.82 -10.80 7.09
N ASP A 89 -23.61 -9.87 7.63
CA ASP A 89 -24.60 -9.13 6.86
C ASP A 89 -23.99 -7.79 6.40
N PHE A 90 -23.86 -7.61 5.09
CA PHE A 90 -23.28 -6.41 4.48
C PHE A 90 -24.03 -5.12 4.84
N GLU A 91 -25.34 -5.19 5.09
CA GLU A 91 -26.15 -4.02 5.38
C GLU A 91 -26.03 -3.54 6.83
N THR A 92 -25.58 -4.40 7.73
CA THR A 92 -25.53 -4.11 9.18
C THR A 92 -24.15 -4.23 9.80
N LEU A 93 -23.18 -4.84 9.12
CA LEU A 93 -21.81 -4.98 9.61
C LEU A 93 -21.21 -3.60 9.92
N THR A 94 -20.67 -3.46 11.12
CA THR A 94 -20.00 -2.24 11.56
C THR A 94 -18.48 -2.33 11.38
N MET A 95 -17.80 -1.19 11.25
CA MET A 95 -16.34 -1.15 11.10
C MET A 95 -15.60 -1.76 12.30
N GLY A 96 -16.18 -1.70 13.51
CA GLY A 96 -15.62 -2.33 14.71
C GLY A 96 -15.67 -3.86 14.70
N GLU A 97 -16.48 -4.45 13.82
CA GLU A 97 -16.59 -5.90 13.64
C GLU A 97 -15.75 -6.42 12.46
N VAL A 98 -15.18 -5.53 11.65
CA VAL A 98 -14.32 -5.90 10.51
C VAL A 98 -13.00 -6.44 11.06
N THR A 99 -12.68 -7.67 10.69
CA THR A 99 -11.42 -8.31 11.08
C THR A 99 -10.36 -8.14 10.01
N ARG A 100 -9.10 -8.34 10.40
CA ARG A 100 -7.98 -8.39 9.46
C ARG A 100 -8.14 -9.47 8.37
N GLU A 101 -8.75 -10.60 8.72
CA GLU A 101 -8.99 -11.68 7.75
C GLU A 101 -9.97 -11.23 6.67
N MET A 102 -10.98 -10.43 7.05
CA MET A 102 -11.93 -9.85 6.10
C MET A 102 -11.25 -8.84 5.17
N THR A 103 -10.41 -7.95 5.72
CA THR A 103 -9.69 -6.96 4.90
C THR A 103 -8.70 -7.63 3.94
N ASN A 104 -7.94 -8.64 4.41
CA ASN A 104 -7.02 -9.39 3.56
C ASN A 104 -7.76 -10.11 2.43
N TYR A 105 -8.94 -10.67 2.72
CA TYR A 105 -9.75 -11.33 1.71
C TYR A 105 -10.30 -10.36 0.66
N GLU A 106 -10.84 -9.22 1.11
CA GLU A 106 -11.33 -8.17 0.22
C GLU A 106 -10.21 -7.62 -0.68
N GLU A 107 -9.00 -7.43 -0.12
CA GLU A 107 -7.81 -7.00 -0.86
C GLU A 107 -7.42 -8.03 -1.94
N ALA A 108 -7.43 -9.33 -1.62
CA ALA A 108 -7.17 -10.38 -2.61
C ALA A 108 -8.20 -10.38 -3.75
N LEU A 109 -9.48 -10.19 -3.44
CA LEU A 109 -10.52 -10.04 -4.45
C LEU A 109 -10.30 -8.80 -5.32
N TRP A 110 -9.89 -7.68 -4.72
CA TRP A 110 -9.59 -6.45 -5.43
C TRP A 110 -8.41 -6.63 -6.39
N LEU A 111 -7.34 -7.33 -5.95
CA LEU A 111 -6.17 -7.63 -6.76
C LEU A 111 -6.54 -8.46 -8.00
N LEU A 112 -7.32 -9.53 -7.80
CA LEU A 112 -7.80 -10.38 -8.89
C LEU A 112 -8.68 -9.59 -9.88
N LYS A 113 -9.57 -8.74 -9.38
CA LYS A 113 -10.48 -7.94 -10.22
C LYS A 113 -9.77 -6.85 -11.01
N ASN A 114 -8.84 -6.13 -10.39
CA ASN A 114 -8.32 -4.86 -10.93
C ASN A 114 -6.95 -4.98 -11.59
N ILE A 115 -6.12 -5.94 -11.14
CA ILE A 115 -4.78 -6.16 -11.68
C ILE A 115 -4.52 -7.63 -12.03
N GLY A 116 -5.56 -8.44 -12.20
CA GLY A 116 -5.46 -9.88 -12.50
C GLY A 116 -4.55 -10.21 -13.69
N ASP A 117 -4.58 -9.42 -14.75
CA ASP A 117 -3.75 -9.61 -15.95
C ASP A 117 -2.38 -8.93 -15.87
N CYS A 118 -2.03 -8.34 -14.72
CA CYS A 118 -0.74 -7.69 -14.53
C CYS A 118 0.33 -8.69 -14.06
N PRO A 119 1.61 -8.46 -14.41
CA PRO A 119 2.70 -9.33 -13.98
C PRO A 119 2.91 -9.27 -12.47
N LEU A 120 3.56 -10.31 -11.93
CA LEU A 120 3.94 -10.31 -10.52
C LEU A 120 5.03 -9.28 -10.22
N TYR A 121 6.05 -9.19 -11.08
CA TYR A 121 7.22 -8.31 -10.88
C TYR A 121 7.14 -7.01 -11.66
N ALA A 122 7.60 -5.91 -11.06
CA ALA A 122 7.60 -4.58 -11.67
C ALA A 122 8.51 -4.50 -12.89
N LYS A 123 9.60 -5.28 -12.92
CA LYS A 123 10.54 -5.36 -14.07
C LYS A 123 9.87 -5.86 -15.35
N HIS A 124 8.74 -6.57 -15.24
CA HIS A 124 7.96 -7.10 -16.37
C HIS A 124 6.75 -6.22 -16.72
N ALA A 125 6.52 -5.13 -15.99
CA ALA A 125 5.41 -4.23 -16.24
C ALA A 125 5.65 -3.39 -17.51
N GLU A 126 4.65 -3.34 -18.39
CA GLU A 126 4.75 -2.62 -19.65
C GLU A 126 4.59 -1.11 -19.48
N LYS A 127 5.34 -0.33 -20.28
CA LYS A 127 5.07 1.10 -20.43
C LYS A 127 3.91 1.32 -21.38
N LYS A 128 2.90 2.06 -20.93
CA LYS A 128 1.75 2.46 -21.72
C LYS A 128 2.07 3.69 -22.58
N ALA A 129 1.28 3.89 -23.63
CA ALA A 129 1.45 4.99 -24.57
C ALA A 129 1.31 6.39 -23.93
N ASP A 130 0.60 6.48 -22.80
CA ASP A 130 0.43 7.71 -22.01
C ASP A 130 1.61 8.01 -21.06
N GLY A 131 2.68 7.21 -21.12
CA GLY A 131 3.87 7.35 -20.29
C GLY A 131 3.75 6.73 -18.90
N THR A 132 2.60 6.14 -18.54
CA THR A 132 2.43 5.40 -17.29
C THR A 132 2.98 3.97 -17.41
N THR A 133 3.33 3.35 -16.29
CA THR A 133 3.70 1.94 -16.24
C THR A 133 2.48 1.12 -15.81
N GLN A 134 2.30 -0.06 -16.41
CA GLN A 134 1.33 -1.06 -15.94
C GLN A 134 1.56 -1.35 -14.45
N TRP A 135 0.50 -1.69 -13.73
CA TRP A 135 0.63 -2.18 -12.38
C TRP A 135 1.38 -3.52 -12.36
N SER A 136 1.91 -3.88 -11.19
CA SER A 136 2.40 -5.22 -10.86
C SER A 136 2.06 -5.53 -9.42
N LEU A 137 2.06 -6.81 -9.04
CA LEU A 137 1.85 -7.20 -7.65
C LEU A 137 2.93 -6.60 -6.74
N GLU A 138 4.18 -6.62 -7.18
CA GLU A 138 5.32 -6.03 -6.47
C GLU A 138 5.12 -4.55 -6.18
N ALA A 139 4.74 -3.76 -7.21
CA ALA A 139 4.52 -2.32 -7.05
C ALA A 139 3.36 -2.04 -6.09
N TYR A 140 2.26 -2.81 -6.20
CA TYR A 140 1.11 -2.68 -5.30
C TYR A 140 1.50 -2.92 -3.84
N ILE A 141 2.15 -4.06 -3.56
CA ILE A 141 2.57 -4.43 -2.20
C ILE A 141 3.59 -3.43 -1.65
N GLY A 142 4.51 -2.97 -2.51
CA GLY A 142 5.51 -1.97 -2.14
C GLY A 142 4.88 -0.64 -1.73
N ASP A 143 3.83 -0.21 -2.45
CA ASP A 143 3.08 1.02 -2.13
C ASP A 143 2.26 0.87 -0.84
N ILE A 144 1.53 -0.24 -0.68
CA ILE A 144 0.64 -0.45 0.48
C ILE A 144 1.42 -0.55 1.79
N TYR A 145 2.55 -1.26 1.79
CA TYR A 145 3.35 -1.44 3.01
C TYR A 145 4.57 -0.51 3.10
N ALA A 146 4.69 0.46 2.18
CA ALA A 146 5.84 1.37 2.06
C ALA A 146 7.19 0.62 2.14
N PHE A 147 7.31 -0.47 1.39
CA PHE A 147 8.33 -1.50 1.58
C PHE A 147 9.02 -1.89 0.27
N THR A 148 10.36 -1.94 0.27
CA THR A 148 11.16 -2.26 -0.93
C THR A 148 11.47 -3.75 -1.10
N GLY A 149 11.05 -4.63 -0.20
CA GLY A 149 11.34 -6.06 -0.28
C GLY A 149 10.21 -6.93 -0.84
N ALA A 150 9.19 -6.32 -1.47
CA ALA A 150 8.06 -7.05 -2.07
C ALA A 150 8.53 -8.11 -3.08
N GLU A 151 9.54 -7.79 -3.92
CA GLU A 151 10.11 -8.73 -4.90
C GLU A 151 10.55 -10.04 -4.24
N LYS A 152 11.31 -9.95 -3.14
CA LYS A 152 11.84 -11.12 -2.43
C LYS A 152 10.74 -11.99 -1.81
N VAL A 153 9.69 -11.35 -1.29
CA VAL A 153 8.54 -12.06 -0.72
C VAL A 153 7.83 -12.87 -1.81
N ILE A 154 7.57 -12.23 -2.96
CA ILE A 154 6.93 -12.88 -4.11
C ILE A 154 7.83 -13.99 -4.67
N GLU A 155 9.14 -13.75 -4.80
CA GLU A 155 10.11 -14.75 -5.30
C GLU A 155 10.14 -15.98 -4.41
N GLN A 156 10.23 -15.79 -3.09
CA GLN A 156 10.21 -16.89 -2.14
C GLN A 156 8.91 -17.70 -2.25
N PHE A 157 7.77 -17.00 -2.32
CA PHE A 157 6.48 -17.65 -2.46
C PHE A 157 6.37 -18.46 -3.75
N CYS A 158 6.75 -17.87 -4.90
CA CYS A 158 6.72 -18.52 -6.20
C CYS A 158 7.60 -19.78 -6.20
N ARG A 159 8.79 -19.72 -5.60
CA ARG A 159 9.68 -20.88 -5.45
C ARG A 159 9.04 -22.00 -4.65
N GLU A 160 8.39 -21.68 -3.53
CA GLU A 160 7.71 -22.67 -2.67
C GLU A 160 6.53 -23.34 -3.38
N LYS A 161 5.80 -22.59 -4.20
CA LYS A 161 4.63 -23.08 -4.97
C LYS A 161 4.98 -23.61 -6.36
N SER A 162 6.25 -23.62 -6.75
CA SER A 162 6.71 -24.00 -8.10
C SER A 162 6.05 -23.18 -9.22
N ILE A 163 5.81 -21.89 -8.97
CA ILE A 163 5.25 -20.92 -9.93
C ILE A 163 6.40 -20.19 -10.63
N ASN A 164 6.34 -20.06 -11.95
CA ASN A 164 7.29 -19.23 -12.69
C ASN A 164 6.87 -17.75 -12.63
N GLY A 165 7.40 -17.03 -11.62
CA GLY A 165 7.05 -15.62 -11.40
C GLY A 165 7.43 -14.68 -12.54
N ASP A 166 8.40 -15.03 -13.40
CA ASP A 166 8.80 -14.18 -14.53
C ASP A 166 7.76 -14.16 -15.66
N THR A 167 6.87 -15.16 -15.71
CA THR A 167 5.81 -15.25 -16.73
C THR A 167 4.41 -15.22 -16.13
N ALA A 168 4.29 -15.33 -14.82
CA ALA A 168 3.01 -15.35 -14.14
C ALA A 168 2.40 -13.94 -14.04
N VAL A 169 1.07 -13.92 -14.08
CA VAL A 169 0.25 -12.75 -13.76
C VAL A 169 -0.52 -12.99 -12.47
N VAL A 170 -1.09 -11.95 -11.89
CA VAL A 170 -1.83 -12.01 -10.62
C VAL A 170 -2.94 -13.05 -10.62
N SER A 171 -3.66 -13.23 -11.74
CA SER A 171 -4.74 -14.23 -11.86
C SER A 171 -4.25 -15.69 -11.90
N ASN A 172 -2.94 -15.93 -11.97
CA ASN A 172 -2.37 -17.27 -11.74
C ASN A 172 -2.29 -17.66 -10.25
N LEU A 173 -2.52 -16.71 -9.34
CA LEU A 173 -2.54 -16.92 -7.89
C LEU A 173 -3.98 -17.07 -7.41
N SER A 174 -4.21 -17.96 -6.43
CA SER A 174 -5.50 -18.03 -5.74
C SER A 174 -5.69 -16.86 -4.76
N GLU A 175 -6.92 -16.70 -4.27
CA GLU A 175 -7.24 -15.76 -3.18
C GLU A 175 -6.37 -16.06 -1.95
N GLU A 176 -6.21 -17.33 -1.58
CA GLU A 176 -5.37 -17.73 -0.45
C GLU A 176 -3.88 -17.41 -0.67
N ASP A 177 -3.37 -17.60 -1.89
CA ASP A 177 -1.98 -17.29 -2.23
C ASP A 177 -1.70 -15.79 -2.10
N LEU A 178 -2.62 -14.92 -2.57
CA LEU A 178 -2.50 -13.47 -2.45
C LEU A 178 -2.54 -13.00 -0.99
N ILE A 179 -3.43 -13.59 -0.18
CA ILE A 179 -3.48 -13.33 1.27
C ILE A 179 -2.17 -13.72 1.94
N GLU A 180 -1.62 -14.89 1.60
CA GLU A 180 -0.37 -15.37 2.17
C GLU A 180 0.81 -14.45 1.82
N ILE A 181 0.90 -14.01 0.57
CA ILE A 181 1.90 -13.04 0.12
C ILE A 181 1.75 -11.72 0.90
N GLY A 182 0.53 -11.19 1.03
CA GLY A 182 0.24 -9.97 1.77
C GLY A 182 0.64 -10.06 3.24
N ILE A 183 0.31 -11.17 3.91
CA ILE A 183 0.71 -11.41 5.31
C ILE A 183 2.24 -11.46 5.45
N ARG A 184 2.94 -12.15 4.55
CA ARG A 184 4.42 -12.21 4.55
C ARG A 184 5.03 -10.83 4.34
N ALA A 185 4.51 -10.05 3.39
CA ALA A 185 4.98 -8.69 3.12
C ALA A 185 4.75 -7.78 4.32
N TYR A 186 3.55 -7.80 4.91
CA TYR A 186 3.27 -7.06 6.12
C TYR A 186 4.23 -7.43 7.26
N ASN A 187 4.42 -8.72 7.53
CA ASN A 187 5.32 -9.18 8.61
C ASN A 187 6.79 -8.83 8.37
N THR A 188 7.21 -8.68 7.12
CA THR A 188 8.59 -8.33 6.75
C THR A 188 8.80 -6.81 6.71
N SER A 189 7.74 -6.03 6.46
CA SER A 189 7.80 -4.57 6.41
C SER A 189 7.92 -3.92 7.78
N ASP A 190 8.46 -2.70 7.80
CA ASP A 190 8.50 -1.82 8.98
C ASP A 190 7.14 -1.18 9.30
N HIS A 191 6.07 -1.58 8.60
CA HIS A 191 4.72 -1.07 8.82
C HIS A 191 4.28 -1.35 10.28
N PRO A 192 3.66 -0.37 10.98
CA PRO A 192 3.16 -0.55 12.34
C PRO A 192 2.29 -1.79 12.48
N LYS A 193 2.51 -2.54 13.57
CA LYS A 193 1.89 -3.83 13.88
C LYS A 193 0.70 -3.68 14.80
#